data_AF-A0A4W3HVV3-F1
#
_entry.id   AF-A0A4W3HVV3-F1
#
_cell.length_a   1.000
_cell.length_b   1.000
_cell.length_c   1.000
_cell.angle_alpha   90.00
_cell.angle_beta   90.00
_cell.angle_gamma   90.00
#
_symmetry.space_group_name_H-M   'P 1'
#
loop_
_entity.id
_entity.type
_entity.pdbx_description
1 polymer ?
#
loop_
_entity_poly.entity_id
_entity_poly.type
_entity_poly.pdbx_seq_one_letter_code
_entity_poly.pdbx_strand_id
1 'polypeptide(L)'
;LTRWKPFPSPLPAIYNYNAKEEVELSLQVGDSIHILETHEGLFLFFAYVCGIFPVTYIHVKEATVEGRGQEETVIPTELPLVQELTMTLREWALIWHKLYLKMFRHVRNMTCSLIEWRSQILSGTLPKDELLELKRKVIDKIDYGNRILGLDLVVRNENGNILDPDQTSTITLFKAHETISRGIDERIQEEKKSRIQSMELRRQSVFSNSHTYSLYINLKNFVCNIGEDAELLMSLYDPIQSEFISENYLVRWSKTGMPKEIERLNNLQVVFTDLSGSELLRVKTSLVCQIVRVGHMELKEGRKHTCGLRRPFGVAVMDITDIINGKVDDEEKQHFIPFQQ
;
A
#
# COMPACT_ATOMS: atom_id res chain seq x y z
N LEU A 1 -47.82 11.24 -29.42
CA LEU A 1 -46.76 10.24 -29.10
C LEU A 1 -45.49 10.66 -29.83
N THR A 2 -44.76 11.59 -29.22
CA THR A 2 -43.48 12.09 -29.71
C THR A 2 -42.45 10.97 -29.56
N ARG A 3 -41.72 10.63 -30.62
CA ARG A 3 -40.76 9.52 -30.60
C ARG A 3 -39.46 9.93 -29.90
N TRP A 4 -38.84 8.96 -29.26
CA TRP A 4 -37.46 9.04 -28.79
C TRP A 4 -36.52 9.36 -29.96
N LYS A 5 -35.53 10.22 -29.72
CA LYS A 5 -34.56 10.66 -30.74
C LYS A 5 -33.14 10.25 -30.33
N PRO A 6 -32.31 9.73 -31.25
CA PRO A 6 -30.94 9.35 -30.93
C PRO A 6 -30.10 10.56 -30.52
N PHE A 7 -29.20 10.40 -29.54
CA PHE A 7 -28.35 11.48 -29.04
C PHE A 7 -26.93 11.02 -28.73
N PRO A 8 -25.90 11.52 -29.43
CA PRO A 8 -24.71 10.72 -29.59
C PRO A 8 -23.52 11.20 -28.73
N SER A 9 -23.74 11.71 -27.50
CA SER A 9 -22.62 12.18 -26.66
C SER A 9 -22.50 11.49 -25.30
N PRO A 10 -21.26 11.26 -24.80
CA PRO A 10 -20.97 10.61 -23.54
C PRO A 10 -20.84 11.66 -22.43
N LEU A 11 -21.52 11.45 -21.31
CA LEU A 11 -21.80 12.54 -20.38
C LEU A 11 -21.50 12.17 -18.93
N PRO A 12 -20.78 13.02 -18.16
CA PRO A 12 -20.68 12.86 -16.73
C PRO A 12 -21.94 13.33 -16.01
N ALA A 13 -22.40 12.55 -15.04
CA ALA A 13 -23.39 13.03 -14.05
C ALA A 13 -22.77 14.13 -13.18
N ILE A 14 -23.47 15.26 -13.06
CA ILE A 14 -23.05 16.42 -12.24
C ILE A 14 -23.66 16.44 -10.85
N TYR A 15 -24.65 15.57 -10.59
CA TYR A 15 -25.27 15.44 -9.29
C TYR A 15 -25.75 14.00 -9.06
N ASN A 16 -25.88 13.60 -7.80
CA ASN A 16 -26.40 12.27 -7.46
C ASN A 16 -27.90 12.20 -7.74
N TYR A 17 -28.32 11.21 -8.52
CA TYR A 17 -29.72 10.91 -8.77
C TYR A 17 -30.07 9.56 -8.13
N ASN A 18 -31.12 9.51 -7.32
CA ASN A 18 -31.62 8.27 -6.75
C ASN A 18 -32.90 7.88 -7.48
N ALA A 19 -32.87 6.72 -8.14
CA ALA A 19 -34.02 6.15 -8.82
C ALA A 19 -35.18 5.91 -7.85
N LYS A 20 -36.38 6.27 -8.28
CA LYS A 20 -37.64 6.06 -7.54
C LYS A 20 -38.44 4.88 -8.10
N GLU A 21 -38.22 4.55 -9.36
CA GLU A 21 -38.92 3.48 -10.09
C GLU A 21 -37.92 2.48 -10.68
N GLU A 22 -38.38 1.27 -11.01
CA GLU A 22 -37.53 0.22 -11.61
C GLU A 22 -37.00 0.59 -13.00
N VAL A 23 -37.67 1.52 -13.69
CA VAL A 23 -37.25 2.03 -14.99
C VAL A 23 -36.18 3.11 -14.88
N GLU A 24 -36.01 3.70 -13.70
CA GLU A 24 -35.07 4.79 -13.46
C GLU A 24 -33.68 4.27 -13.06
N LEU A 25 -32.63 4.94 -13.51
CA LEU A 25 -31.24 4.59 -13.18
C LEU A 25 -30.66 5.57 -12.17
N SER A 26 -30.24 5.06 -11.01
CA SER A 26 -29.50 5.87 -10.03
C SER A 26 -28.14 6.26 -10.59
N LEU A 27 -27.76 7.53 -10.42
CA LEU A 27 -26.49 8.10 -10.87
C LEU A 27 -25.71 8.64 -9.68
N GLN A 28 -24.39 8.49 -9.73
CA GLN A 28 -23.46 9.17 -8.84
C GLN A 28 -22.69 10.23 -9.61
N VAL A 29 -22.33 11.31 -8.92
CA VAL A 29 -21.47 12.37 -9.48
C VAL A 29 -20.22 11.76 -10.10
N GLY A 30 -19.96 12.06 -11.36
CA GLY A 30 -18.81 11.56 -12.12
C GLY A 30 -19.06 10.29 -12.93
N ASP A 31 -20.23 9.66 -12.80
CA ASP A 31 -20.62 8.52 -13.63
C ASP A 31 -20.60 8.91 -15.10
N SER A 32 -19.92 8.11 -15.93
CA SER A 32 -19.80 8.33 -17.37
C SER A 32 -20.89 7.56 -18.09
N ILE A 33 -21.76 8.26 -18.81
CA ILE A 33 -23.02 7.72 -19.33
C ILE A 33 -23.06 7.92 -20.85
N HIS A 34 -23.45 6.89 -21.60
CA HIS A 34 -23.67 6.92 -23.04
C HIS A 34 -25.16 7.05 -23.33
N ILE A 35 -25.56 8.20 -23.84
CA ILE A 35 -26.96 8.43 -24.16
C ILE A 35 -27.27 7.74 -25.47
N LEU A 36 -28.36 6.97 -25.49
CA LEU A 36 -28.91 6.40 -26.71
C LEU A 36 -29.99 7.32 -27.25
N GLU A 37 -30.99 7.62 -26.44
CA GLU A 37 -32.18 8.32 -26.89
C GLU A 37 -32.63 9.40 -25.92
N THR A 38 -33.33 10.42 -26.43
CA THR A 38 -33.90 11.53 -25.66
C THR A 38 -35.41 11.61 -25.89
N HIS A 39 -36.16 11.86 -24.83
CA HIS A 39 -37.58 12.21 -24.91
C HIS A 39 -37.94 13.20 -23.80
N GLU A 40 -38.37 14.42 -24.17
CA GLU A 40 -38.87 15.46 -23.24
C GLU A 40 -37.98 15.71 -22.01
N GLY A 41 -36.65 15.56 -22.15
CA GLY A 41 -35.68 15.77 -21.06
C GLY A 41 -35.30 14.51 -20.27
N LEU A 42 -35.78 13.34 -20.66
CA LEU A 42 -35.36 12.03 -20.17
C LEU A 42 -34.46 11.34 -21.19
N PHE A 43 -33.44 10.63 -20.72
CA PHE A 43 -32.48 9.92 -21.57
C PHE A 43 -32.42 8.42 -21.28
N LEU A 44 -32.22 7.61 -22.31
CA LEU A 44 -32.03 6.15 -22.23
C LEU A 44 -30.54 5.80 -22.32
N PHE A 45 -30.02 4.97 -21.42
CA PHE A 45 -28.60 4.53 -21.39
C PHE A 45 -28.40 3.06 -21.75
N PHE A 46 -27.20 2.69 -22.24
CA PHE A 46 -26.73 1.31 -22.36
C PHE A 46 -25.28 1.15 -21.88
N ALA A 47 -25.09 0.57 -20.69
CA ALA A 47 -23.93 -0.26 -20.35
C ALA A 47 -24.30 -1.18 -19.18
N TYR A 48 -24.31 -2.51 -19.42
CA TYR A 48 -24.73 -3.61 -18.51
C TYR A 48 -26.09 -3.48 -17.79
N VAL A 49 -26.63 -2.28 -17.61
CA VAL A 49 -27.91 -1.90 -16.99
C VAL A 49 -28.49 -0.72 -17.79
N CYS A 50 -29.77 -0.75 -18.15
CA CYS A 50 -30.45 0.33 -18.88
C CYS A 50 -31.48 1.01 -17.95
N GLY A 51 -31.64 2.33 -18.06
CA GLY A 51 -32.69 3.05 -17.35
C GLY A 51 -32.77 4.52 -17.75
N ILE A 52 -33.79 5.21 -17.24
CA ILE A 52 -34.07 6.62 -17.52
C ILE A 52 -33.63 7.54 -16.37
N PHE A 53 -33.24 8.77 -16.70
CA PHE A 53 -32.82 9.78 -15.74
C PHE A 53 -33.02 11.19 -16.30
N PRO A 54 -33.18 12.22 -15.45
CA PRO A 54 -33.42 13.59 -15.90
C PRO A 54 -32.16 14.24 -16.47
N VAL A 55 -32.31 14.99 -17.56
CA VAL A 55 -31.24 15.77 -18.22
C VAL A 55 -30.51 16.73 -17.28
N THR A 56 -31.21 17.28 -16.29
CA THR A 56 -30.66 18.28 -15.37
C THR A 56 -29.53 17.75 -14.49
N TYR A 57 -29.37 16.42 -14.39
CA TYR A 57 -28.32 15.77 -13.61
C TYR A 57 -27.07 15.47 -14.43
N ILE A 58 -27.04 15.91 -15.69
CA ILE A 58 -26.00 15.52 -16.64
C ILE A 58 -25.38 16.76 -17.27
N HIS A 59 -24.06 16.75 -17.46
CA HIS A 59 -23.38 17.74 -18.27
C HIS A 59 -23.07 17.21 -19.66
N VAL A 60 -23.64 17.84 -20.68
CA VAL A 60 -23.38 17.48 -22.08
C VAL A 60 -21.95 17.88 -22.46
N LYS A 61 -21.13 16.92 -22.85
CA LYS A 61 -19.78 17.15 -23.37
C LYS A 61 -19.75 16.85 -24.88
N GLU A 62 -19.00 17.64 -25.63
CA GLU A 62 -18.81 17.39 -27.05
C GLU A 62 -18.06 16.07 -27.27
N ALA A 63 -18.56 15.27 -28.22
CA ALA A 63 -17.95 14.06 -28.72
C ALA A 63 -18.25 13.91 -30.20
N THR A 64 -17.33 13.27 -30.92
CA THR A 64 -17.50 12.91 -32.33
C THR A 64 -18.00 11.49 -32.41
N VAL A 65 -19.01 11.23 -33.23
CA VAL A 65 -19.56 9.88 -33.39
C VAL A 65 -19.21 9.36 -34.76
N GLU A 66 -18.53 8.22 -34.78
CA GLU A 66 -18.18 7.50 -35.99
C GLU A 66 -19.00 6.21 -36.06
N GLY A 67 -19.60 5.96 -37.22
CA GLY A 67 -20.44 4.78 -37.47
C GLY A 67 -21.79 5.14 -38.11
N ARG A 68 -22.55 4.11 -38.51
CA ARG A 68 -23.97 4.22 -38.89
C ARG A 68 -24.77 3.16 -38.16
N GLY A 69 -25.73 3.56 -37.31
CA GLY A 69 -26.69 2.63 -36.70
C GLY A 69 -26.18 1.97 -35.42
N GLN A 70 -26.28 0.64 -35.30
CA GLN A 70 -25.95 -0.10 -34.06
C GLN A 70 -24.44 -0.17 -33.73
N GLU A 71 -23.57 0.30 -34.63
CA GLU A 71 -22.11 0.38 -34.45
C GLU A 71 -21.64 1.84 -34.24
N GLU A 72 -22.49 2.69 -33.67
CA GLU A 72 -22.11 4.05 -33.31
C GLU A 72 -21.08 4.03 -32.18
N THR A 73 -19.83 4.39 -32.51
CA THR A 73 -18.76 4.56 -31.54
C THR A 73 -18.67 6.02 -31.18
N VAL A 74 -18.95 6.32 -29.92
CA VAL A 74 -18.82 7.66 -29.38
C VAL A 74 -17.35 7.90 -29.04
N ILE A 75 -16.68 8.76 -29.81
CA ILE A 75 -15.28 9.13 -29.63
C ILE A 75 -15.25 10.45 -28.85
N PRO A 76 -14.79 10.48 -27.59
CA PRO A 76 -14.65 11.71 -26.85
C PRO A 76 -13.64 12.64 -27.55
N THR A 77 -13.93 13.94 -27.64
CA THR A 77 -13.01 14.94 -28.23
C THR A 77 -11.74 15.15 -27.40
N GLU A 78 -11.63 14.51 -26.23
CA GLU A 78 -10.43 14.52 -25.41
C GLU A 78 -9.25 13.83 -26.11
N LEU A 79 -8.05 14.33 -25.86
CA LEU A 79 -6.80 13.69 -26.29
C LEU A 79 -6.81 12.19 -25.88
N PRO A 80 -6.46 11.24 -26.77
CA PRO A 80 -6.44 9.80 -26.46
C PRO A 80 -5.67 9.46 -25.18
N LEU A 81 -4.56 10.17 -24.92
CA LEU A 81 -3.76 10.01 -23.71
C LEU A 81 -4.55 10.33 -22.42
N VAL A 82 -5.47 11.30 -22.45
CA VAL A 82 -6.29 11.65 -21.28
C VAL A 82 -7.31 10.56 -20.98
N GLN A 83 -7.87 9.94 -22.02
CA GLN A 83 -8.78 8.81 -21.88
C GLN A 83 -8.03 7.62 -21.27
N GLU A 84 -6.86 7.29 -21.81
CA GLU A 84 -6.00 6.23 -21.30
C GLU A 84 -5.57 6.46 -19.85
N LEU A 85 -5.15 7.69 -19.50
CA LEU A 85 -4.80 8.06 -18.12
C LEU A 85 -6.00 7.83 -17.19
N THR A 86 -7.20 8.23 -17.61
CA THR A 86 -8.43 8.04 -16.84
C THR A 86 -8.74 6.55 -16.63
N MET A 87 -8.59 5.73 -17.67
CA MET A 87 -8.77 4.28 -17.60
C MET A 87 -7.74 3.61 -16.69
N THR A 88 -6.47 3.97 -16.83
CA THR A 88 -5.37 3.48 -15.99
C THR A 88 -5.64 3.75 -14.52
N LEU A 89 -6.07 4.97 -14.17
CA LEU A 89 -6.41 5.33 -12.79
C LEU A 89 -7.57 4.47 -12.26
N ARG A 90 -8.58 4.18 -13.08
CA ARG A 90 -9.70 3.30 -12.71
C ARG A 90 -9.22 1.88 -12.45
N GLU A 91 -8.40 1.32 -13.33
CA GLU A 91 -7.83 -0.02 -13.15
C GLU A 91 -6.96 -0.11 -11.89
N TRP A 92 -6.10 0.88 -11.66
CA TRP A 92 -5.27 0.94 -10.45
C TRP A 92 -6.11 1.06 -9.18
N ALA A 93 -7.23 1.78 -9.23
CA ALA A 93 -8.15 1.89 -8.10
C ALA A 93 -8.78 0.54 -7.74
N LEU A 94 -9.11 -0.31 -8.72
CA LEU A 94 -9.68 -1.64 -8.48
C LEU A 94 -8.71 -2.58 -7.75
N ILE A 95 -7.42 -2.49 -8.04
CA ILE A 95 -6.39 -3.31 -7.37
C ILE A 95 -5.82 -2.65 -6.12
N TRP A 96 -6.16 -1.40 -5.85
CA TRP A 96 -5.57 -0.59 -4.78
C TRP A 96 -5.65 -1.22 -3.40
N HIS A 97 -6.82 -1.77 -3.05
CA HIS A 97 -7.03 -2.41 -1.75
C HIS A 97 -6.11 -3.61 -1.54
N LYS A 98 -5.75 -4.33 -2.62
CA LYS A 98 -4.83 -5.49 -2.56
C LYS A 98 -3.38 -5.07 -2.30
N LEU A 99 -3.05 -3.80 -2.49
CA LEU A 99 -1.69 -3.26 -2.41
C LEU A 99 -1.37 -2.63 -1.04
N TYR A 100 -2.34 -2.58 -0.12
CA TYR A 100 -2.24 -1.91 1.17
C TYR A 100 -0.97 -2.27 1.96
N LEU A 101 -0.63 -3.56 2.01
CA LEU A 101 0.45 -4.08 2.84
C LEU A 101 1.85 -3.97 2.21
N LYS A 102 1.98 -3.73 0.89
CA LYS A 102 3.27 -3.84 0.19
C LYS A 102 3.69 -2.58 -0.57
N MET A 103 2.77 -1.96 -1.30
CA MET A 103 3.13 -0.92 -2.29
C MET A 103 2.19 0.29 -2.29
N PHE A 104 1.27 0.36 -1.33
CA PHE A 104 0.26 1.42 -1.23
C PHE A 104 0.81 2.83 -1.36
N ARG A 105 1.82 3.20 -0.56
CA ARG A 105 2.38 4.56 -0.58
C ARG A 105 2.98 4.91 -1.94
N HIS A 106 3.64 3.95 -2.58
CA HIS A 106 4.29 4.16 -3.86
C HIS A 106 3.24 4.39 -4.96
N VAL A 107 2.25 3.51 -5.06
CA VAL A 107 1.15 3.60 -6.04
C VAL A 107 0.30 4.84 -5.78
N ARG A 108 0.08 5.20 -4.51
CA ARG A 108 -0.57 6.45 -4.12
C ARG A 108 0.11 7.67 -4.70
N ASN A 109 1.42 7.78 -4.53
CA ASN A 109 2.16 8.92 -5.04
C ASN A 109 2.10 8.99 -6.57
N MET A 110 2.22 7.85 -7.26
CA MET A 110 2.08 7.81 -8.73
C MET A 110 0.69 8.28 -9.18
N THR A 111 -0.35 7.84 -8.48
CA THR A 111 -1.74 8.17 -8.78
C THR A 111 -2.02 9.65 -8.57
N CYS A 112 -1.54 10.23 -7.47
CA CYS A 112 -1.63 11.67 -7.23
C CYS A 112 -0.93 12.45 -8.35
N SER A 113 0.29 12.06 -8.74
CA SER A 113 1.01 12.71 -9.85
C SER A 113 0.24 12.60 -11.18
N LEU A 114 -0.33 11.44 -11.50
CA LEU A 114 -1.12 11.25 -12.72
C LEU A 114 -2.39 12.12 -12.71
N ILE A 115 -3.07 12.26 -11.58
CA ILE A 115 -4.24 13.14 -11.44
C ILE A 115 -3.84 14.61 -11.66
N GLU A 116 -2.72 15.05 -11.08
CA GLU A 116 -2.18 16.40 -11.27
C GLU A 116 -1.82 16.66 -12.73
N TRP A 117 -1.10 15.73 -13.37
CA TRP A 117 -0.71 15.86 -14.79
C TRP A 117 -1.91 15.82 -15.72
N ARG A 118 -2.94 15.02 -15.41
CA ARG A 118 -4.23 15.06 -16.12
C ARG A 118 -4.85 16.45 -16.07
N SER A 119 -4.87 17.07 -14.88
CA SER A 119 -5.40 18.42 -14.70
C SER A 119 -4.60 19.46 -15.50
N GLN A 120 -3.27 19.31 -15.57
CA GLN A 120 -2.40 20.21 -16.34
C GLN A 120 -2.57 20.06 -17.86
N ILE A 121 -2.74 18.82 -18.35
CA ILE A 121 -3.02 18.59 -19.78
C ILE A 121 -4.38 19.19 -20.16
N LEU A 122 -5.39 19.02 -19.30
CA LEU A 122 -6.74 19.53 -19.54
C LEU A 122 -6.89 21.04 -19.36
N SER A 123 -6.01 21.70 -18.61
CA SER A 123 -6.08 23.17 -18.45
C SER A 123 -5.79 23.90 -19.76
N GLY A 124 -5.07 23.28 -20.70
CA GLY A 124 -4.72 23.88 -21.98
C GLY A 124 -3.76 25.09 -21.88
N THR A 125 -3.16 25.32 -20.70
CA THR A 125 -2.30 26.49 -20.42
C THR A 125 -0.82 26.25 -20.70
N LEU A 126 -0.43 25.01 -20.99
CA LEU A 126 0.97 24.64 -21.21
C LEU A 126 1.45 24.99 -22.63
N PRO A 127 2.67 25.54 -22.78
CA PRO A 127 3.36 25.63 -24.06
C PRO A 127 3.46 24.26 -24.76
N LYS A 128 3.60 24.26 -26.10
CA LYS A 128 3.66 23.03 -26.90
C LYS A 128 4.79 22.09 -26.47
N ASP A 129 5.97 22.62 -26.18
CA ASP A 129 7.14 21.84 -25.81
C ASP A 129 6.97 21.22 -24.42
N GLU A 130 6.50 22.01 -23.44
CA GLU A 130 6.19 21.52 -22.09
C GLU A 130 5.07 20.46 -22.12
N LEU A 131 4.05 20.64 -22.96
CA LEU A 131 2.98 19.66 -23.15
C LEU A 131 3.52 18.35 -23.72
N LEU A 132 4.46 18.41 -24.67
CA LEU A 132 5.07 17.22 -25.26
C LEU A 132 5.91 16.45 -24.23
N GLU A 133 6.69 17.17 -23.40
CA GLU A 133 7.41 16.56 -22.29
C GLU A 133 6.48 15.96 -21.24
N LEU A 134 5.39 16.66 -20.90
CA LEU A 134 4.41 16.17 -19.93
C LEU A 134 3.71 14.90 -20.44
N LYS A 135 3.34 14.85 -21.72
CA LYS A 135 2.77 13.65 -22.35
C LYS A 135 3.73 12.46 -22.22
N ARG A 136 5.02 12.65 -22.49
CA ARG A 136 6.04 11.62 -22.31
C ARG A 136 6.15 11.17 -20.86
N LYS A 137 6.17 12.11 -19.90
CA LYS A 137 6.19 11.79 -18.46
C LYS A 137 4.98 10.98 -18.02
N VAL A 138 3.78 11.30 -18.53
CA VAL A 138 2.55 10.55 -18.26
C VAL A 138 2.68 9.12 -18.76
N ILE A 139 3.08 8.93 -20.03
CA ILE A 139 3.25 7.62 -20.65
C ILE A 139 4.25 6.78 -19.85
N ASP A 140 5.45 7.32 -19.62
CA ASP A 140 6.51 6.63 -18.87
C ASP A 140 6.04 6.18 -17.48
N LYS A 141 5.19 6.98 -16.82
CA LYS A 141 4.67 6.69 -15.48
C LYS A 141 3.57 5.65 -15.49
N ILE A 142 2.69 5.67 -16.49
CA ILE A 142 1.67 4.64 -16.72
C ILE A 142 2.35 3.30 -16.99
N ASP A 143 3.29 3.25 -17.93
CA ASP A 143 3.96 2.02 -18.33
C ASP A 143 4.78 1.43 -17.17
N TYR A 144 5.52 2.28 -16.43
CA TYR A 144 6.21 1.86 -15.20
C TYR A 144 5.23 1.31 -14.16
N GLY A 145 4.12 2.01 -13.93
CA GLY A 145 3.10 1.59 -12.97
C GLY A 145 2.45 0.27 -13.34
N ASN A 146 2.08 0.09 -14.61
CA ASN A 146 1.53 -1.16 -15.11
C ASN A 146 2.53 -2.32 -14.94
N ARG A 147 3.81 -2.09 -15.24
CA ARG A 147 4.85 -3.10 -15.05
C ARG A 147 4.97 -3.56 -13.60
N ILE A 148 5.02 -2.65 -12.64
CA ILE A 148 5.16 -3.02 -11.22
C ILE A 148 3.87 -3.61 -10.62
N LEU A 149 2.72 -3.31 -11.22
CA LEU A 149 1.41 -3.82 -10.82
C LEU A 149 1.04 -5.14 -11.52
N GLY A 150 1.85 -5.58 -12.49
CA GLY A 150 1.60 -6.79 -13.26
C GLY A 150 0.44 -6.65 -14.26
N LEU A 151 0.23 -5.44 -14.77
CA LEU A 151 -0.76 -5.12 -15.79
C LEU A 151 -0.12 -5.10 -17.19
N ASP A 152 -0.95 -5.17 -18.22
CA ASP A 152 -0.51 -5.16 -19.61
C ASP A 152 0.09 -3.80 -20.01
N LEU A 153 1.08 -3.85 -20.90
CA LEU A 153 1.76 -2.68 -21.44
C LEU A 153 1.19 -2.32 -22.81
N VAL A 154 0.98 -1.02 -23.03
CA VAL A 154 0.51 -0.50 -24.31
C VAL A 154 1.70 -0.17 -25.20
N VAL A 155 1.75 -0.75 -26.40
CA VAL A 155 2.86 -0.51 -27.34
C VAL A 155 2.60 0.76 -28.14
N ARG A 156 3.62 1.63 -28.21
CA ARG A 156 3.52 2.95 -28.87
C ARG A 156 4.60 3.17 -29.91
N ASN A 157 4.35 4.09 -30.82
CA ASN A 157 5.35 4.62 -31.75
C ASN A 157 6.21 5.74 -31.12
N GLU A 158 7.19 6.24 -31.86
CA GLU A 158 8.12 7.31 -31.42
C GLU A 158 7.40 8.62 -31.05
N ASN A 159 6.19 8.83 -31.58
CA ASN A 159 5.35 9.99 -31.31
C ASN A 159 4.45 9.81 -30.07
N GLY A 160 4.49 8.65 -29.42
CA GLY A 160 3.67 8.33 -28.25
C GLY A 160 2.24 7.88 -28.58
N ASN A 161 1.93 7.65 -29.86
CA ASN A 161 0.63 7.11 -30.27
C ASN A 161 0.64 5.59 -30.15
N ILE A 162 -0.51 5.03 -29.76
CA ILE A 162 -0.71 3.58 -29.67
C ILE A 162 -0.57 2.95 -31.07
N LEU A 163 0.17 1.85 -31.17
CA LEU A 163 0.31 1.09 -32.40
C LEU A 163 -0.92 0.23 -32.65
N ASP A 164 -1.46 0.32 -33.87
CA ASP A 164 -2.55 -0.55 -34.33
C ASP A 164 -1.97 -1.94 -34.71
N PRO A 165 -2.40 -3.03 -34.07
CA PRO A 165 -1.96 -4.39 -34.39
C PRO A 165 -2.30 -4.83 -35.82
N ASP A 166 -3.39 -4.32 -36.40
CA ASP A 166 -3.85 -4.71 -37.73
C ASP A 166 -3.05 -4.01 -38.83
N GLN A 167 -2.44 -2.86 -38.50
CA GLN A 167 -1.59 -2.09 -39.42
C GLN A 167 -0.09 -2.30 -39.17
N THR A 168 0.29 -2.87 -38.03
CA THR A 168 1.69 -3.04 -37.63
C THR A 168 2.12 -4.49 -37.74
N SER A 169 3.24 -4.77 -38.43
CA SER A 169 3.81 -6.11 -38.48
C SER A 169 4.09 -6.67 -37.08
N THR A 170 3.77 -7.94 -36.86
CA THR A 170 3.99 -8.66 -35.59
C THR A 170 5.43 -8.54 -35.08
N ILE A 171 6.41 -8.54 -36.00
CA ILE A 171 7.83 -8.42 -35.63
C ILE A 171 8.14 -7.01 -35.11
N THR A 172 7.59 -5.97 -35.74
CA THR A 172 7.76 -4.58 -35.32
C THR A 172 7.10 -4.36 -33.95
N LEU A 173 5.89 -4.88 -33.77
CA LEU A 173 5.15 -4.78 -32.51
C LEU A 173 5.89 -5.49 -31.37
N PHE A 174 6.43 -6.69 -31.63
CA PHE A 174 7.25 -7.42 -30.67
C PHE A 174 8.52 -6.66 -30.28
N LYS A 175 9.27 -6.11 -31.25
CA LYS A 175 10.48 -5.33 -30.98
C LYS A 175 10.19 -4.05 -30.18
N ALA A 176 9.08 -3.38 -30.48
CA ALA A 176 8.65 -2.20 -29.74
C ALA A 176 8.29 -2.56 -28.30
N HIS A 177 7.52 -3.64 -28.09
CA HIS A 177 7.22 -4.17 -26.76
C HIS A 177 8.49 -4.55 -25.98
N GLU A 178 9.42 -5.28 -26.60
CA GLU A 178 10.69 -5.68 -25.99
C GLU A 178 11.52 -4.47 -25.55
N THR A 179 11.57 -3.44 -26.39
CA THR A 179 12.31 -2.20 -26.10
C THR A 179 11.71 -1.47 -24.89
N ILE A 180 10.39 -1.32 -24.85
CA ILE A 180 9.68 -0.69 -23.73
C ILE A 180 9.88 -1.53 -22.46
N SER A 181 9.63 -2.84 -22.52
CA SER A 181 9.78 -3.73 -21.37
C SER A 181 11.19 -3.71 -20.79
N ARG A 182 12.22 -3.78 -21.65
CA ARG A 182 13.62 -3.72 -21.21
C ARG A 182 13.95 -2.39 -20.54
N GLY A 183 13.55 -1.27 -21.15
CA GLY A 183 13.80 0.06 -20.57
C GLY A 183 13.14 0.25 -19.21
N ILE A 184 11.93 -0.29 -19.02
CA ILE A 184 11.25 -0.24 -17.71
C ILE A 184 11.96 -1.15 -16.70
N ASP A 185 12.37 -2.36 -17.10
CA ASP A 185 13.08 -3.29 -16.21
C ASP A 185 14.42 -2.72 -15.76
N GLU A 186 15.17 -2.06 -16.64
CA GLU A 186 16.40 -1.34 -16.31
C GLU A 186 16.14 -0.23 -15.28
N ARG A 187 15.12 0.61 -15.49
CA ARG A 187 14.72 1.64 -14.51
C ARG A 187 14.33 1.04 -13.16
N ILE A 188 13.59 -0.06 -13.15
CA ILE A 188 13.21 -0.76 -11.91
C ILE A 188 14.47 -1.30 -11.21
N GLN A 189 15.42 -1.86 -11.95
CA GLN A 189 16.69 -2.33 -11.39
C GLN A 189 17.52 -1.18 -10.84
N GLU A 190 17.58 -0.04 -11.51
CA GLU A 190 18.27 1.16 -11.04
C GLU A 190 17.62 1.74 -9.77
N GLU A 191 16.30 1.79 -9.69
CA GLU A 191 15.60 2.19 -8.47
C GLU A 191 15.83 1.19 -7.32
N LYS A 192 15.86 -0.11 -7.60
CA LYS A 192 16.21 -1.12 -6.60
C LYS A 192 17.67 -0.98 -6.15
N LYS A 193 18.59 -0.80 -7.09
CA LYS A 193 20.02 -0.63 -6.82
C LYS A 193 20.29 0.65 -6.06
N SER A 194 19.66 1.77 -6.40
CA SER A 194 19.77 3.03 -5.66
C SER A 194 19.15 2.94 -4.27
N ARG A 195 18.04 2.22 -4.08
CA ARG A 195 17.51 1.91 -2.74
C ARG A 195 18.48 1.05 -1.95
N ILE A 196 19.01 -0.02 -2.53
CA ILE A 196 20.01 -0.88 -1.88
C ILE A 196 21.28 -0.09 -1.59
N GLN A 197 21.78 0.72 -2.52
CA GLN A 197 22.95 1.57 -2.35
C GLN A 197 22.68 2.66 -1.32
N SER A 198 21.48 3.22 -1.22
CA SER A 198 21.12 4.16 -0.14
C SER A 198 21.05 3.46 1.21
N MET A 199 20.61 2.19 1.26
CA MET A 199 20.66 1.35 2.45
C MET A 199 22.10 0.93 2.78
N GLU A 200 22.95 0.67 1.78
CA GLU A 200 24.35 0.32 1.92
C GLU A 200 25.22 1.51 2.25
N LEU A 201 24.92 2.70 1.73
CA LEU A 201 25.53 3.98 2.12
C LEU A 201 25.05 4.36 3.52
N ARG A 202 23.79 4.10 3.88
CA ARG A 202 23.35 4.18 5.29
C ARG A 202 24.14 3.19 6.14
N ARG A 203 24.28 1.92 5.75
CA ARG A 203 25.10 0.92 6.45
C ARG A 203 26.59 1.34 6.53
N GLN A 204 27.20 1.82 5.45
CA GLN A 204 28.60 2.24 5.39
C GLN A 204 28.86 3.55 6.13
N SER A 205 27.92 4.49 6.12
CA SER A 205 27.96 5.71 6.95
C SER A 205 27.72 5.40 8.43
N VAL A 206 27.06 4.27 8.74
CA VAL A 206 26.99 3.72 10.10
C VAL A 206 28.35 3.12 10.49
N PHE A 207 29.03 2.39 9.61
CA PHE A 207 30.34 1.79 9.92
C PHE A 207 31.53 2.77 9.97
N SER A 208 31.45 3.94 9.32
CA SER A 208 32.58 4.88 9.31
C SER A 208 32.56 5.93 10.43
N ASN A 209 31.44 6.11 11.15
CA ASN A 209 31.34 7.09 12.25
C ASN A 209 30.35 6.76 13.38
N SER A 210 29.76 5.55 13.46
CA SER A 210 28.85 5.20 14.57
C SER A 210 29.56 4.33 15.59
N HIS A 211 29.58 4.79 16.85
CA HIS A 211 29.76 3.89 17.97
C HIS A 211 28.66 2.83 17.88
N THR A 212 29.03 1.55 17.83
CA THR A 212 28.08 0.45 17.98
C THR A 212 27.85 0.26 19.47
N TYR A 213 26.58 0.34 19.89
CA TYR A 213 26.22 0.08 21.27
C TYR A 213 25.84 -1.40 21.40
N SER A 214 26.22 -1.99 22.53
CA SER A 214 25.77 -3.32 22.92
C SER A 214 24.98 -3.18 24.20
N LEU A 215 23.72 -3.63 24.20
CA LEU A 215 22.88 -3.61 25.39
C LEU A 215 22.92 -4.98 26.07
N TYR A 216 23.46 -5.02 27.27
CA TYR A 216 23.48 -6.21 28.11
C TYR A 216 22.25 -6.22 29.03
N ILE A 217 21.51 -7.32 29.02
CA ILE A 217 20.36 -7.53 29.92
C ILE A 217 20.59 -8.82 30.71
N ASN A 218 20.46 -8.71 32.04
CA ASN A 218 20.53 -9.83 32.97
C ASN A 218 19.18 -9.96 33.68
N LEU A 219 18.41 -10.99 33.34
CA LEU A 219 17.14 -11.27 34.01
C LEU A 219 17.42 -11.96 35.36
N LYS A 220 17.19 -11.23 36.46
CA LYS A 220 17.40 -11.75 37.82
C LYS A 220 16.25 -12.61 38.33
N ASN A 221 15.03 -12.12 38.20
CA ASN A 221 13.87 -12.77 38.77
C ASN A 221 12.60 -12.42 37.97
N PHE A 222 11.66 -13.37 37.95
CA PHE A 222 10.32 -13.18 37.43
C PHE A 222 9.33 -13.61 38.50
N VAL A 223 8.64 -12.63 39.09
CA VAL A 223 7.69 -12.84 40.17
C VAL A 223 6.27 -12.73 39.60
N CYS A 224 5.65 -13.88 39.32
CA CYS A 224 4.27 -13.91 38.87
C CYS A 224 3.55 -15.19 39.32
N ASN A 225 2.37 -15.04 39.92
CA ASN A 225 1.56 -16.18 40.40
C ASN A 225 0.68 -16.76 39.28
N ILE A 226 1.31 -17.30 38.23
CA ILE A 226 0.61 -17.83 37.04
C ILE A 226 0.00 -19.21 37.32
N GLY A 227 0.60 -20.00 38.22
CA GLY A 227 0.19 -21.39 38.50
C GLY A 227 0.48 -22.40 37.36
N GLU A 228 0.89 -21.91 36.20
CA GLU A 228 1.31 -22.68 35.02
C GLU A 228 2.73 -22.29 34.60
N ASP A 229 3.28 -22.97 33.60
CA ASP A 229 4.56 -22.56 33.02
C ASP A 229 4.40 -21.26 32.22
N ALA A 230 5.46 -20.48 32.07
CA ALA A 230 5.44 -19.21 31.36
C ALA A 230 6.60 -19.07 30.39
N GLU A 231 6.38 -18.34 29.32
CA GLU A 231 7.37 -17.91 28.35
C GLU A 231 7.48 -16.38 28.42
N LEU A 232 8.69 -15.89 28.65
CA LEU A 232 9.02 -14.47 28.65
C LEU A 232 9.74 -14.15 27.34
N LEU A 233 9.16 -13.25 26.56
CA LEU A 233 9.71 -12.81 25.28
C LEU A 233 10.16 -11.36 25.44
N MET A 234 11.47 -11.12 25.47
CA MET A 234 12.04 -9.80 25.60
C MET A 234 12.54 -9.28 24.25
N SER A 235 12.16 -8.05 23.89
CA SER A 235 12.59 -7.39 22.66
C SER A 235 12.62 -5.87 22.82
N LEU A 236 13.36 -5.21 21.94
CA LEU A 236 13.45 -3.76 21.84
C LEU A 236 12.39 -3.25 20.87
N TYR A 237 11.71 -2.19 21.25
CA TYR A 237 10.58 -1.62 20.52
C TYR A 237 10.74 -0.11 20.32
N ASP A 238 10.49 0.34 19.09
CA ASP A 238 10.36 1.76 18.74
C ASP A 238 8.87 2.17 18.81
N PRO A 239 8.44 2.95 19.81
CA PRO A 239 7.08 3.44 19.93
C PRO A 239 6.73 4.53 18.90
N ILE A 240 7.71 5.16 18.24
CA ILE A 240 7.49 6.19 17.23
C ILE A 240 7.17 5.55 15.88
N GLN A 241 7.94 4.53 15.48
CA GLN A 241 7.72 3.79 14.23
C GLN A 241 6.74 2.62 14.39
N SER A 242 6.41 2.25 15.62
CA SER A 242 5.54 1.11 15.95
C SER A 242 6.08 -0.23 15.44
N GLU A 243 7.41 -0.41 15.51
CA GLU A 243 8.12 -1.58 14.99
C GLU A 243 9.10 -2.14 16.06
N PHE A 244 9.32 -3.45 16.03
CA PHE A 244 10.33 -4.10 16.87
C PHE A 244 11.71 -3.93 16.24
N ILE A 245 12.65 -3.43 17.04
CA ILE A 245 14.04 -3.19 16.62
C ILE A 245 14.85 -4.50 16.69
N SER A 246 14.56 -5.35 17.68
CA SER A 246 15.32 -6.59 17.92
C SER A 246 14.46 -7.84 17.83
N GLU A 247 15.13 -8.97 17.66
CA GLU A 247 14.53 -10.29 17.81
C GLU A 247 14.11 -10.59 19.26
N ASN A 248 13.24 -11.58 19.43
CA ASN A 248 12.74 -11.96 20.75
C ASN A 248 13.72 -12.89 21.46
N TYR A 249 14.20 -12.47 22.63
CA TYR A 249 14.89 -13.34 23.57
C TYR A 249 13.88 -14.11 24.43
N LEU A 250 13.87 -15.43 24.29
CA LEU A 250 12.93 -16.33 24.97
C LEU A 250 13.53 -16.90 26.26
N VAL A 251 12.85 -16.69 27.38
CA VAL A 251 13.13 -17.37 28.65
C VAL A 251 11.94 -18.20 29.07
N ARG A 252 12.16 -19.49 29.35
CA ARG A 252 11.11 -20.40 29.85
C ARG A 252 11.14 -20.46 31.38
N TRP A 253 10.04 -20.04 31.98
CA TRP A 253 9.81 -20.08 33.42
C TRP A 253 8.89 -21.23 33.80
N SER A 254 9.23 -21.97 34.85
CA SER A 254 8.40 -23.08 35.34
C SER A 254 7.35 -22.61 36.33
N LYS A 255 6.28 -23.39 36.46
CA LYS A 255 5.23 -23.23 37.49
C LYS A 255 5.74 -23.21 38.93
N THR A 256 6.95 -23.72 39.20
CA THR A 256 7.58 -23.70 40.53
C THR A 256 8.36 -22.41 40.80
N GLY A 257 8.24 -21.40 39.91
CA GLY A 257 8.89 -20.09 40.08
C GLY A 257 10.38 -20.09 39.73
N MET A 258 10.87 -21.12 39.05
CA MET A 258 12.28 -21.25 38.64
C MET A 258 12.40 -21.35 37.11
N PRO A 259 13.49 -20.90 36.48
CA PRO A 259 13.75 -21.16 35.06
C PRO A 259 13.75 -22.67 34.77
N LYS A 260 13.15 -23.09 33.65
CA LYS A 260 13.13 -24.52 33.24
C LYS A 260 14.52 -25.05 32.86
N GLU A 261 15.41 -24.16 32.41
CA GLU A 261 16.80 -24.48 32.06
C GLU A 261 17.68 -24.33 33.31
N ILE A 262 17.77 -25.41 34.10
CA ILE A 262 18.52 -25.46 35.37
C ILE A 262 20.02 -25.13 35.15
N GLU A 263 20.57 -25.43 33.97
CA GLU A 263 21.95 -25.08 33.60
C GLU A 263 22.18 -23.56 33.45
N ARG A 264 21.11 -22.76 33.30
CA ARG A 264 21.16 -21.30 33.15
C ARG A 264 20.66 -20.56 34.39
N LEU A 265 20.55 -21.22 35.54
CA LEU A 265 19.99 -20.68 36.80
C LEU A 265 20.69 -19.44 37.37
N ASN A 266 21.81 -18.99 36.80
CA ASN A 266 22.46 -17.70 37.09
C ASN A 266 22.94 -16.97 35.82
N ASN A 267 22.51 -17.43 34.64
CA ASN A 267 23.00 -16.97 33.34
C ASN A 267 21.87 -16.74 32.32
N LEU A 268 20.82 -16.05 32.77
CA LEU A 268 19.77 -15.49 31.89
C LEU A 268 20.23 -14.14 31.34
N GLN A 269 21.32 -14.19 30.59
CA GLN A 269 21.98 -13.03 30.02
C GLN A 269 21.71 -13.00 28.51
N VAL A 270 21.39 -11.83 28.01
CA VAL A 270 21.29 -11.56 26.57
C VAL A 270 22.04 -10.26 26.27
N VAL A 271 22.78 -10.27 25.17
CA VAL A 271 23.41 -9.08 24.62
C VAL A 271 22.73 -8.78 23.30
N PHE A 272 22.10 -7.62 23.20
CA PHE A 272 21.66 -7.07 21.93
C PHE A 272 22.84 -6.32 21.32
N THR A 273 23.45 -6.91 20.29
CA THR A 273 24.56 -6.33 19.53
C THR A 273 24.05 -5.52 18.34
N ASP A 274 24.96 -4.83 17.65
CA ASP A 274 24.68 -4.11 16.40
C ASP A 274 23.65 -2.98 16.51
N LEU A 275 23.51 -2.37 17.68
CA LEU A 275 22.68 -1.19 17.85
C LEU A 275 23.42 0.05 17.29
N SER A 276 22.90 0.59 16.19
CA SER A 276 23.45 1.74 15.48
C SER A 276 23.31 3.04 16.30
N GLY A 277 24.43 3.65 16.69
CA GLY A 277 24.41 4.87 17.52
C GLY A 277 23.62 6.05 16.94
N SER A 278 23.54 6.21 15.62
CA SER A 278 22.79 7.30 14.97
C SER A 278 21.27 7.12 14.97
N GLU A 279 20.77 5.89 15.09
CA GLU A 279 19.34 5.58 15.30
C GLU A 279 19.01 5.56 16.80
N LEU A 280 19.86 4.93 17.62
CA LEU A 280 19.62 4.74 19.05
C LEU A 280 19.60 6.06 19.85
N LEU A 281 20.40 7.07 19.45
CA LEU A 281 20.41 8.41 20.07
C LEU A 281 19.19 9.28 19.69
N ARG A 282 18.47 8.93 18.61
CA ARG A 282 17.33 9.72 18.09
C ARG A 282 15.98 9.09 18.37
N VAL A 283 15.96 7.77 18.61
CA VAL A 283 14.75 6.97 18.77
C VAL A 283 14.49 6.73 20.27
N LYS A 284 13.27 7.05 20.72
CA LYS A 284 12.79 6.63 22.02
C LYS A 284 12.75 5.10 22.03
N THR A 285 13.57 4.42 22.83
CA THR A 285 13.67 2.96 22.80
C THR A 285 13.08 2.36 24.06
N SER A 286 12.16 1.42 23.90
CA SER A 286 11.51 0.71 25.02
C SER A 286 11.86 -0.77 25.01
N LEU A 287 12.18 -1.33 26.17
CA LEU A 287 12.26 -2.76 26.40
C LEU A 287 10.85 -3.30 26.66
N VAL A 288 10.41 -4.25 25.84
CA VAL A 288 9.11 -4.91 25.97
C VAL A 288 9.34 -6.36 26.37
N CYS A 289 8.62 -6.80 27.40
CA CYS A 289 8.58 -8.19 27.85
C CYS A 289 7.15 -8.72 27.74
N GLN A 290 6.91 -9.63 26.79
CA GLN A 290 5.62 -10.29 26.65
C GLN A 290 5.61 -11.58 27.45
N ILE A 291 4.60 -11.73 28.29
CA ILE A 291 4.42 -12.88 29.17
C ILE A 291 3.34 -13.76 28.55
N VAL A 292 3.69 -14.99 28.19
CA VAL A 292 2.78 -15.97 27.63
C VAL A 292 2.68 -17.13 28.60
N ARG A 293 1.48 -17.39 29.14
CA ARG A 293 1.24 -18.59 29.94
C ARG A 293 1.13 -19.81 29.02
N VAL A 294 1.79 -20.89 29.41
CA VAL A 294 1.81 -22.16 28.70
C VAL A 294 1.28 -23.24 29.62
N GLY A 295 0.12 -23.77 29.26
CA GLY A 295 -0.57 -24.71 30.14
C GLY A 295 -1.73 -25.41 29.47
N HIS A 296 -2.75 -25.71 30.27
CA HIS A 296 -3.90 -26.48 29.82
C HIS A 296 -5.18 -25.66 29.79
N MET A 297 -6.09 -26.02 28.89
CA MET A 297 -7.44 -25.51 28.89
C MET A 297 -8.33 -26.55 29.57
N GLU A 298 -8.96 -26.17 30.66
CA GLU A 298 -10.01 -27.00 31.27
C GLU A 298 -11.27 -26.85 30.44
N LEU A 299 -11.71 -27.96 29.83
CA LEU A 299 -13.03 -28.05 29.23
C LEU A 299 -14.04 -28.29 30.35
N LYS A 300 -15.18 -27.59 30.29
CA LYS A 300 -16.24 -27.63 31.33
C LYS A 300 -16.65 -29.04 31.76
N GLU A 301 -16.49 -30.05 30.90
CA GLU A 301 -16.73 -31.46 31.23
C GLU A 301 -15.77 -32.38 30.47
N GLY A 302 -14.72 -32.92 31.12
CA GLY A 302 -13.95 -34.04 30.55
C GLY A 302 -12.53 -34.21 31.09
N ARG A 303 -12.17 -35.47 31.43
CA ARG A 303 -10.83 -35.93 31.89
C ARG A 303 -9.69 -35.76 30.86
N LYS A 304 -9.86 -34.95 29.82
CA LYS A 304 -8.85 -34.70 28.77
C LYS A 304 -8.40 -33.26 28.85
N HIS A 305 -7.19 -33.05 29.36
CA HIS A 305 -6.54 -31.74 29.34
C HIS A 305 -5.78 -31.58 28.02
N THR A 306 -6.01 -30.48 27.31
CA THR A 306 -5.10 -30.05 26.23
C THR A 306 -3.78 -29.62 26.88
N CYS A 307 -2.62 -30.06 26.40
CA CYS A 307 -1.32 -29.64 26.93
C CYS A 307 -0.60 -28.68 25.97
N GLY A 308 0.19 -27.75 26.52
CA GLY A 308 1.09 -26.89 25.73
C GLY A 308 0.42 -25.72 25.01
N LEU A 309 -0.79 -25.32 25.41
CA LEU A 309 -1.47 -24.16 24.83
C LEU A 309 -0.83 -22.86 25.32
N ARG A 310 -0.43 -22.01 24.37
CA ARG A 310 0.17 -20.70 24.60
C ARG A 310 -0.94 -19.64 24.61
N ARG A 311 -1.05 -18.88 25.70
CA ARG A 311 -2.05 -17.81 25.86
C ARG A 311 -1.37 -16.56 26.38
N PRO A 312 -1.66 -15.36 25.84
CA PRO A 312 -1.11 -14.13 26.39
C PRO A 312 -1.56 -13.98 27.84
N PHE A 313 -0.62 -13.60 28.71
CA PHE A 313 -0.88 -13.36 30.13
C PHE A 313 -0.70 -11.89 30.49
N GLY A 314 0.30 -11.21 29.94
CA GLY A 314 0.53 -9.80 30.19
C GLY A 314 1.73 -9.24 29.43
N VAL A 315 1.93 -7.93 29.52
CA VAL A 315 3.07 -7.23 28.90
C VAL A 315 3.68 -6.27 29.90
N ALA A 316 5.01 -6.28 30.00
CA ALA A 316 5.81 -5.32 30.75
C ALA A 316 6.54 -4.41 29.75
N VAL A 317 6.60 -3.11 30.03
CA VAL A 317 7.29 -2.14 29.17
C VAL A 317 8.14 -1.22 30.04
N MET A 318 9.38 -0.99 29.64
CA MET A 318 10.29 -0.06 30.30
C MET A 318 10.94 0.84 29.26
N ASP A 319 10.95 2.15 29.51
CA ASP A 319 11.73 3.09 28.71
C ASP A 319 13.20 2.98 29.11
N ILE A 320 14.06 2.66 28.14
CA ILE A 320 15.51 2.51 28.33
C ILE A 320 16.29 3.58 27.57
N THR A 321 15.62 4.59 27.02
CA THR A 321 16.23 5.65 26.21
C THR A 321 17.35 6.38 26.95
N ASP A 322 17.16 6.69 28.24
CA ASP A 322 18.18 7.40 29.02
C ASP A 322 19.39 6.53 29.39
N ILE A 323 19.19 5.22 29.54
CA ILE A 323 20.26 4.23 29.79
C ILE A 323 21.12 4.08 28.54
N ILE A 324 20.45 3.92 27.39
CA ILE A 324 21.06 3.89 26.06
C ILE A 324 21.88 5.14 25.75
N ASN A 325 21.37 6.31 26.14
CA ASN A 325 22.02 7.59 25.89
C ASN A 325 23.19 7.87 26.86
N GLY A 326 23.52 6.95 27.77
CA GLY A 326 24.61 7.10 28.74
C GLY A 326 24.36 8.22 29.76
N LYS A 327 23.11 8.65 29.95
CA LYS A 327 22.75 9.67 30.95
C LYS A 327 22.61 9.08 32.35
N VAL A 328 22.55 7.76 32.46
CA VAL A 328 22.40 7.00 33.71
C VAL A 328 23.59 6.03 33.79
N ASP A 329 24.50 6.28 34.71
CA ASP A 329 25.76 5.54 34.88
C ASP A 329 25.71 4.72 36.18
N ASP A 330 24.77 3.78 36.25
CA ASP A 330 24.55 2.94 37.44
C ASP A 330 24.41 1.48 37.00
N GLU A 331 25.55 0.85 36.70
CA GLU A 331 25.66 -0.50 36.15
C GLU A 331 25.10 -1.60 37.08
N GLU A 332 24.93 -1.30 38.38
CA GLU A 332 24.43 -2.25 39.39
C GLU A 332 22.94 -2.08 39.72
N LYS A 333 22.28 -1.07 39.15
CA LYS A 333 20.88 -0.78 39.47
C LYS A 333 19.92 -1.85 38.95
N GLN A 334 19.22 -2.49 39.86
CA GLN A 334 18.14 -3.41 39.51
C GLN A 334 16.86 -2.64 39.19
N HIS A 335 16.30 -2.89 38.01
CA HIS A 335 15.04 -2.29 37.58
C HIS A 335 13.87 -3.26 37.76
N PHE A 336 12.84 -2.81 38.47
CA PHE A 336 11.59 -3.54 38.63
C PHE A 336 10.58 -3.06 37.58
N ILE A 337 10.25 -3.92 36.62
CA ILE A 337 9.32 -3.60 35.54
C ILE A 337 7.95 -4.22 35.88
N PRO A 338 6.93 -3.43 36.25
CA PRO A 338 5.59 -3.96 36.45
C PRO A 338 5.02 -4.40 35.09
N PHE A 339 4.33 -5.54 35.07
CA PHE A 339 3.58 -5.97 33.89
C PHE A 339 2.09 -5.66 34.08
N GLN A 340 1.42 -5.36 32.97
CA GLN A 340 -0.03 -5.23 32.92
C GLN A 340 -0.63 -6.54 32.40
N GLN A 341 -1.72 -6.98 33.02
CA GLN A 341 -2.44 -8.21 32.70
C GLN A 341 -3.62 -7.94 31.76
#